data_AF-A0A2H6BD27-F1
#
_entry.id   AF-A0A2H6BD27-F1
#
_cell.length_a   1.000
_cell.length_b   1.000
_cell.length_c   1.000
_cell.angle_alpha   90.00
_cell.angle_beta   90.00
_cell.angle_gamma   90.00
#
_symmetry.space_group_name_H-M   'P 1'
#
loop_
_entity.id
_entity.type
_entity.pdbx_description
1 polymer ?
#
loop_
_entity_poly.entity_id
_entity_poly.type
_entity_poly.pdbx_seq_one_letter_code
_entity_poly.pdbx_strand_id
1 'polypeptide(L)'
;MLTVVESATSRRLTTVEHVRMDLGLGSQTPSDAQVERFIDQASAAAERFCRRTFARETVLQTIRACDLNRALLLERGPVSSVETVTWNGSAISSADYETDRGFLWRLSAASGRRMFWGGSVLAVRYVAGYVLPGETGADLPADVERAVIQLVGAALSTQGRDPLVKSEDVDGVGEITFWVPGARSQLASPEAETLLRPYRLARVR
;
A
#
# COMPACT_ATOMS: atom_id res chain seq x y z
N MET A 1 -16.77 9.13 2.82
CA MET A 1 -16.48 9.27 1.37
C MET A 1 -15.07 9.79 1.23
N LEU A 2 -14.20 9.01 0.58
CA LEU A 2 -12.82 9.39 0.31
C LEU A 2 -12.68 9.73 -1.19
N THR A 3 -12.09 10.87 -1.51
CA THR A 3 -11.80 11.31 -2.89
C THR A 3 -10.32 11.64 -3.01
N VAL A 4 -9.67 11.19 -4.09
CA VAL A 4 -8.29 11.58 -4.40
C VAL A 4 -8.32 12.96 -5.05
N VAL A 5 -7.60 13.91 -4.44
CA VAL A 5 -7.47 15.29 -4.93
C VAL A 5 -6.25 15.40 -5.83
N GLU A 6 -5.13 14.82 -5.40
CA GLU A 6 -3.89 14.72 -6.17
C GLU A 6 -3.42 13.27 -6.10
N SER A 7 -3.41 12.60 -7.25
CA SER A 7 -2.97 11.22 -7.38
C SER A 7 -1.45 11.13 -7.50
N ALA A 8 -0.87 10.03 -7.04
CA ALA A 8 0.54 9.74 -7.25
C ALA A 8 0.84 9.58 -8.75
N THR A 9 2.01 10.05 -9.18
CA THR A 9 2.49 9.90 -10.57
C THR A 9 2.90 8.46 -10.90
N SER A 10 3.24 7.67 -9.88
CA SER A 10 3.59 6.26 -9.97
C SER A 10 2.98 5.48 -8.80
N ARG A 11 2.74 4.19 -9.02
CA ARG A 11 2.35 3.22 -7.97
C ARG A 11 3.29 2.02 -7.90
N ARG A 12 4.46 2.12 -8.53
CA ARG A 12 5.49 1.08 -8.52
C ARG A 12 6.15 1.04 -7.15
N LEU A 13 6.00 -0.07 -6.44
CA LEU A 13 6.51 -0.23 -5.06
C LEU A 13 7.99 -0.66 -5.01
N THR A 14 8.67 -0.61 -6.15
CA THR A 14 10.11 -0.86 -6.31
C THR A 14 10.56 -0.30 -7.66
N THR A 15 11.87 -0.35 -7.93
CA THR A 15 12.47 0.09 -9.20
C THR A 15 13.02 -1.09 -9.99
N VAL A 16 13.24 -0.89 -11.30
CA VAL A 16 13.91 -1.90 -12.15
C VAL A 16 15.31 -2.20 -11.62
N GLU A 17 16.05 -1.16 -11.20
CA GLU A 17 17.38 -1.27 -10.62
C GLU A 17 17.39 -2.19 -9.40
N HIS A 18 16.49 -1.95 -8.44
CA HIS A 18 16.38 -2.77 -7.21
C HIS A 18 15.99 -4.21 -7.53
N VAL A 19 15.03 -4.43 -8.44
CA VAL A 19 14.66 -5.79 -8.86
C VAL A 19 15.84 -6.53 -9.48
N ARG A 20 16.60 -5.88 -10.36
CA ARG A 20 17.76 -6.50 -11.01
C ARG A 20 18.82 -6.89 -10.00
N MET A 21 19.15 -5.97 -9.09
CA MET A 21 20.12 -6.18 -8.02
C MET A 21 19.71 -7.35 -7.11
N ASP A 22 18.47 -7.33 -6.59
CA ASP A 22 18.01 -8.31 -5.60
C ASP A 22 17.80 -9.71 -6.16
N LEU A 23 17.39 -9.82 -7.44
CA LEU A 23 17.16 -11.09 -8.10
C LEU A 23 18.39 -11.60 -8.88
N GLY A 24 19.49 -10.84 -8.89
CA GLY A 24 20.71 -11.20 -9.63
C GLY A 24 20.50 -11.29 -11.14
N LEU A 25 19.63 -10.44 -11.70
CA LEU A 25 19.33 -10.42 -13.14
C LEU A 25 20.45 -9.73 -13.92
N GLY A 26 20.75 -10.24 -15.12
CA GLY A 26 21.66 -9.56 -16.03
C GLY A 26 21.12 -8.18 -16.46
N SER A 27 21.98 -7.32 -17.01
CA SER A 27 21.61 -5.94 -17.37
C SER A 27 20.64 -5.81 -18.55
N GLN A 28 20.51 -6.84 -19.40
CA GLN A 28 19.73 -6.76 -20.65
C GLN A 28 18.56 -7.77 -20.74
N THR A 29 18.60 -8.85 -19.96
CA THR A 29 17.62 -9.94 -20.03
C THR A 29 17.12 -10.30 -18.63
N PRO A 30 15.79 -10.29 -18.39
CA PRO A 30 14.72 -9.75 -19.24
C PRO A 30 14.89 -8.25 -19.52
N SER A 31 14.21 -7.71 -20.53
CA SER A 31 14.31 -6.27 -20.85
C SER A 31 13.69 -5.39 -19.76
N ASP A 32 14.11 -4.13 -19.64
CA ASP A 32 13.57 -3.21 -18.63
C ASP A 32 12.04 -3.09 -18.74
N ALA A 33 11.51 -2.97 -19.96
CA ALA A 33 10.06 -2.90 -20.18
C ALA A 33 9.31 -4.16 -19.69
N GLN A 34 9.94 -5.33 -19.74
CA GLN A 34 9.36 -6.55 -19.17
C GLN A 34 9.38 -6.52 -17.65
N VAL A 35 10.51 -6.11 -17.04
CA VAL A 35 10.64 -5.98 -15.59
C VAL A 35 9.63 -4.97 -15.06
N GLU A 36 9.50 -3.80 -15.70
CA GLU A 36 8.53 -2.77 -15.38
C GLU A 36 7.09 -3.30 -15.38
N ARG A 37 6.72 -4.07 -16.40
CA ARG A 37 5.38 -4.69 -16.47
C ARG A 37 5.12 -5.61 -15.28
N PHE A 38 6.11 -6.40 -14.86
CA PHE A 38 5.97 -7.26 -13.69
C PHE A 38 5.92 -6.46 -12.39
N ILE A 39 6.68 -5.37 -12.28
CA ILE A 39 6.61 -4.44 -11.15
C ILE A 39 5.20 -3.86 -11.04
N ASP A 40 4.59 -3.41 -12.15
CA ASP A 40 3.23 -2.86 -12.15
C ASP A 40 2.21 -3.90 -11.67
N GLN A 41 2.31 -5.14 -12.15
CA GLN A 41 1.42 -6.23 -11.75
C GLN A 41 1.61 -6.62 -10.27
N ALA A 42 2.86 -6.76 -9.82
CA ALA A 42 3.21 -7.12 -8.45
C ALA A 42 2.78 -6.03 -7.46
N SER A 43 3.00 -4.75 -7.80
CA SER A 43 2.57 -3.60 -7.02
C SER A 43 1.05 -3.56 -6.86
N ALA A 44 0.32 -3.74 -7.97
CA ALA A 44 -1.14 -3.81 -7.93
C ALA A 44 -1.66 -5.02 -7.12
N ALA A 45 -0.98 -6.16 -7.18
CA ALA A 45 -1.32 -7.34 -6.39
C ALA A 45 -1.11 -7.07 -4.88
N ALA A 46 0.02 -6.46 -4.50
CA ALA A 46 0.31 -6.09 -3.13
C ALA A 46 -0.73 -5.10 -2.57
N GLU A 47 -1.09 -4.06 -3.33
CA GLU A 47 -2.11 -3.09 -2.94
C GLU A 47 -3.50 -3.73 -2.78
N ARG A 48 -3.90 -4.63 -3.68
CA ARG A 48 -5.16 -5.39 -3.57
C ARG A 48 -5.16 -6.29 -2.34
N PHE A 49 -4.04 -6.97 -2.07
CA PHE A 49 -3.89 -7.84 -0.92
C PHE A 49 -4.01 -7.03 0.39
N CYS A 50 -3.26 -5.93 0.49
CA CYS A 50 -3.25 -5.04 1.66
C CYS A 50 -4.50 -4.16 1.75
N ARG A 51 -5.31 -4.07 0.69
CA ARG A 51 -6.51 -3.22 0.58
C ARG A 51 -6.23 -1.75 0.83
N ARG A 52 -5.10 -1.27 0.32
CA ARG A 52 -4.67 0.12 0.47
C ARG A 52 -3.83 0.56 -0.71
N THR A 53 -3.74 1.87 -0.86
CA THR A 53 -2.74 2.52 -1.70
C THR A 53 -1.51 2.81 -0.84
N PHE A 54 -0.32 2.48 -1.36
CA PHE A 54 0.94 2.79 -0.68
C PHE A 54 1.53 4.11 -1.14
N ALA A 55 1.33 4.48 -2.41
CA ALA A 55 1.82 5.74 -2.96
C ALA A 55 1.24 6.95 -2.21
N ARG A 56 2.05 8.00 -2.04
CA ARG A 56 1.63 9.25 -1.41
C ARG A 56 0.65 10.01 -2.30
N GLU A 57 -0.47 10.40 -1.72
CA GLU A 57 -1.55 11.13 -2.39
C GLU A 57 -2.13 12.20 -1.46
N THR A 58 -2.68 13.26 -2.06
CA THR A 58 -3.52 14.22 -1.36
C THR A 58 -4.97 13.76 -1.50
N VAL A 59 -5.66 13.56 -0.38
CA VAL A 59 -7.04 13.06 -0.36
C VAL A 59 -7.97 13.96 0.45
N LEU A 60 -9.24 13.95 0.08
CA LEU A 60 -10.34 14.56 0.81
C LEU A 60 -11.24 13.47 1.37
N GLN A 61 -11.32 13.38 2.69
CA GLN A 61 -12.25 12.50 3.38
C GLN A 61 -13.40 13.30 3.95
N THR A 62 -14.61 13.03 3.46
CA THR A 62 -15.86 13.64 3.95
C THR A 62 -16.70 12.61 4.67
N ILE A 63 -17.14 12.93 5.88
CA ILE A 63 -18.13 12.18 6.64
C ILE A 63 -19.35 13.05 6.86
N ARG A 64 -20.52 12.44 6.66
CA ARG A 64 -21.84 13.03 6.90
C ARG A 64 -22.47 12.30 8.08
N ALA A 65 -23.31 13.01 8.85
CA ALA A 65 -23.87 12.56 10.12
C ALA A 65 -22.76 12.16 11.11
N CYS A 66 -21.97 13.16 11.50
CA CYS A 66 -20.87 13.02 12.45
C CYS A 66 -21.41 12.90 13.88
N ASP A 67 -22.22 11.88 14.18
CA ASP A 67 -22.47 11.42 15.55
C ASP A 67 -21.38 10.42 15.94
N LEU A 68 -20.13 10.80 15.66
CA LEU A 68 -18.98 9.98 15.96
C LEU A 68 -18.74 10.09 17.46
N ASN A 69 -19.27 9.16 18.26
CA ASN A 69 -18.88 8.98 19.67
C ASN A 69 -17.41 8.50 19.83
N ARG A 70 -16.55 8.83 18.86
CA ARG A 70 -15.15 8.42 18.73
C ARG A 70 -14.39 9.39 17.82
N ALA A 71 -13.07 9.29 17.81
CA ALA A 71 -12.24 10.00 16.84
C ALA A 71 -12.56 9.59 15.40
N LEU A 72 -12.26 10.49 14.46
CA LEU A 72 -12.32 10.16 13.05
C LEU A 72 -11.09 9.34 12.65
N LEU A 73 -11.29 8.08 12.24
CA LEU A 73 -10.23 7.32 11.57
C LEU A 73 -10.05 7.83 10.12
N LEU A 74 -8.86 8.35 9.83
CA LEU A 74 -8.47 8.71 8.48
C LEU A 74 -8.24 7.41 7.68
N GLU A 75 -9.02 7.25 6.60
CA GLU A 75 -9.09 6.00 5.81
C GLU A 75 -7.80 5.73 5.04
N ARG A 76 -7.05 6.78 4.66
CA ARG A 76 -5.75 6.64 4.00
C ARG A 76 -4.64 6.89 5.01
N GLY A 77 -3.65 6.01 5.01
CA GLY A 77 -2.47 6.14 5.86
C GLY A 77 -1.20 5.65 5.15
N PRO A 78 -0.03 5.81 5.78
CA PRO A 78 0.20 6.66 6.96
C PRO A 78 -0.08 8.13 6.61
N VAL A 79 -0.57 8.91 7.58
CA VAL A 79 -0.86 10.33 7.37
C VAL A 79 0.44 11.11 7.56
N SER A 80 0.84 11.87 6.55
CA SER A 80 2.05 12.70 6.56
C SER A 80 1.75 14.10 7.08
N SER A 81 0.66 14.71 6.61
CA SER A 81 0.22 16.03 7.05
C SER A 81 -1.28 16.20 6.84
N VAL A 82 -1.91 17.02 7.69
CA VAL A 82 -3.30 17.47 7.50
C VAL A 82 -3.26 18.90 7.00
N GLU A 83 -3.87 19.14 5.84
CA GLU A 83 -3.87 20.46 5.19
C GLU A 83 -5.05 21.30 5.68
N THR A 84 -6.26 20.74 5.66
CA THR A 84 -7.46 21.45 6.12
C THR A 84 -8.42 20.51 6.82
N VAL A 85 -9.06 21.04 7.87
CA VAL A 85 -10.20 20.42 8.55
C VAL A 85 -11.35 21.40 8.49
N THR A 86 -12.50 20.96 7.99
CA THR A 86 -13.72 21.76 7.94
C THR A 86 -14.85 21.05 8.65
N TRP A 87 -15.54 21.76 9.53
CA TRP A 87 -16.63 21.26 10.33
C TRP A 87 -17.87 22.13 10.13
N ASN A 88 -18.94 21.52 9.61
CA ASN A 88 -20.18 22.20 9.18
C ASN A 88 -19.91 23.40 8.24
N GLY A 89 -18.91 23.27 7.36
CA GLY A 89 -18.51 24.31 6.41
C GLY A 89 -17.52 25.34 6.94
N SER A 90 -17.24 25.36 8.25
CA SER A 90 -16.26 26.27 8.86
C SER A 90 -14.90 25.61 8.99
N ALA A 91 -13.83 26.31 8.63
CA ALA A 91 -12.46 25.83 8.86
C ALA A 91 -12.17 25.73 10.37
N ILE A 92 -11.47 24.67 10.76
CA ILE A 92 -11.01 24.43 12.13
C ILE A 92 -9.52 24.72 12.21
N SER A 93 -9.12 25.46 13.24
CA SER A 93 -7.70 25.75 13.51
C SER A 93 -6.93 24.48 13.82
N SER A 94 -5.66 24.41 13.42
CA SER A 94 -4.76 23.31 13.79
C SER A 94 -4.49 23.22 15.29
N ALA A 95 -4.78 24.27 16.07
CA ALA A 95 -4.75 24.23 17.54
C ALA A 95 -5.95 23.49 18.15
N ASP A 96 -7.04 23.32 17.39
CA ASP A 96 -8.31 22.75 17.85
C ASP A 96 -8.51 21.29 17.43
N TYR A 97 -7.48 20.67 16.84
CA TYR A 97 -7.46 19.24 16.54
C TYR A 97 -6.05 18.67 16.70
N GLU A 98 -5.98 17.35 16.87
CA GLU A 98 -4.71 16.63 16.81
C GLU A 98 -4.86 15.32 16.06
N THR A 99 -3.76 14.85 15.46
CA THR A 99 -3.69 13.55 14.81
C THR A 99 -2.81 12.59 15.60
N ASP A 100 -3.31 11.40 15.85
CA ASP A 100 -2.59 10.34 16.56
C ASP A 100 -2.86 9.00 15.86
N ARG A 101 -1.82 8.41 15.24
CA ARG A 101 -1.88 7.10 14.56
C ARG A 101 -3.05 6.95 13.58
N GLY A 102 -3.32 7.99 12.79
CA GLY A 102 -4.42 8.02 11.81
C GLY A 102 -5.79 8.37 12.40
N PHE A 103 -5.89 8.62 13.70
CA PHE A 103 -7.09 9.18 14.31
C PHE A 103 -6.99 10.70 14.39
N LEU A 104 -8.01 11.40 13.89
CA LEU A 104 -8.20 12.83 14.04
C LEU A 104 -9.14 13.09 15.22
N TRP A 105 -8.60 13.72 16.26
CA TRP A 105 -9.33 14.14 17.46
C TRP A 105 -9.62 15.63 17.40
N ARG A 106 -10.82 16.01 17.85
CA ARG A 106 -11.10 17.41 18.16
C ARG A 106 -10.56 17.73 19.55
N LEU A 107 -10.09 18.95 19.77
CA LEU A 107 -9.66 19.44 21.07
C LEU A 107 -10.67 20.45 21.63
N SER A 108 -10.86 20.42 22.94
CA SER A 108 -11.60 21.46 23.66
C SER A 108 -10.76 22.72 23.74
N ALA A 109 -11.26 23.84 23.23
CA ALA A 109 -10.59 25.14 23.35
C ALA A 109 -10.36 25.55 24.82
N ALA A 110 -11.23 25.12 25.75
CA ALA A 110 -11.14 25.49 27.16
C ALA A 110 -10.18 24.62 27.98
N SER A 111 -9.99 23.35 27.62
CA SER A 111 -9.24 22.39 28.44
C SER A 111 -8.14 21.62 27.72
N GLY A 112 -8.02 21.76 26.39
CA GLY A 112 -7.10 21.00 25.55
C GLY A 112 -7.39 19.50 25.50
N ARG A 113 -8.50 19.04 26.10
CA ARG A 113 -8.85 17.61 26.14
C ARG A 113 -9.42 17.15 24.80
N ARG A 114 -9.12 15.90 24.44
CA ARG A 114 -9.75 15.20 23.31
C ARG A 114 -11.26 15.17 23.49
N MET A 115 -11.97 15.53 22.42
CA MET A 115 -13.42 15.51 22.31
C MET A 115 -13.84 14.76 21.06
N PHE A 116 -15.10 14.34 21.07
CA PHE A 116 -15.75 13.73 19.93
C PHE A 116 -16.18 14.77 18.90
N TRP A 117 -16.21 14.34 17.63
CA TRP A 117 -16.81 15.11 16.56
C TRP A 117 -18.33 14.91 16.63
N GLY A 118 -19.08 15.97 16.94
CA GLY A 118 -20.55 16.01 16.82
C GLY A 118 -20.97 16.77 15.55
N GLY A 119 -22.23 16.66 15.13
CA GLY A 119 -22.81 17.53 14.09
C GLY A 119 -22.91 16.88 12.70
N SER A 120 -23.02 17.71 11.66
CA SER A 120 -23.53 17.25 10.37
C SER A 120 -22.45 16.78 9.39
N VAL A 121 -21.46 17.62 9.06
CA VAL A 121 -20.45 17.29 8.03
C VAL A 121 -19.05 17.65 8.50
N LEU A 122 -18.14 16.67 8.44
CA LEU A 122 -16.71 16.84 8.68
C LEU A 122 -15.96 16.47 7.40
N ALA A 123 -15.14 17.38 6.90
CA ALA A 123 -14.30 17.15 5.74
C ALA A 123 -12.83 17.48 6.06
N VAL A 124 -11.95 16.54 5.75
CA VAL A 124 -10.52 16.60 6.05
C VAL A 124 -9.74 16.41 4.76
N ARG A 125 -8.92 17.40 4.38
CA ARG A 125 -7.95 17.29 3.30
C ARG A 125 -6.58 17.01 3.91
N TYR A 126 -5.91 15.95 3.47
CA TYR A 126 -4.65 15.50 4.06
C TYR A 126 -3.79 14.72 3.05
N VAL A 127 -2.49 14.72 3.29
CA VAL A 127 -1.49 13.96 2.53
C VAL A 127 -1.23 12.66 3.26
N ALA A 128 -1.36 11.53 2.57
CA ALA A 128 -1.14 10.20 3.13
C ALA A 128 -0.53 9.23 2.14
N GLY A 129 0.22 8.26 2.66
CA GLY A 129 1.00 7.29 1.88
C GLY A 129 2.50 7.51 2.04
N TYR A 130 3.25 6.68 1.34
CA TYR A 130 4.71 6.62 1.36
C TYR A 130 5.29 7.28 0.10
N VAL A 131 6.45 7.90 0.25
CA VAL A 131 7.33 8.25 -0.87
C VAL A 131 7.91 6.95 -1.42
N LEU A 132 7.71 6.70 -2.70
CA LEU A 132 8.02 5.41 -3.31
C LEU A 132 9.51 5.29 -3.67
N PRO A 133 10.06 4.07 -3.79
CA PRO A 133 11.41 3.87 -4.29
C PRO A 133 11.63 4.55 -5.65
N GLY A 134 12.78 5.19 -5.83
CA GLY A 134 13.10 6.00 -7.01
C GLY A 134 12.74 7.49 -6.87
N GLU A 135 12.03 7.87 -5.81
CA GLU A 135 11.75 9.27 -5.47
C GLU A 135 12.69 9.75 -4.35
N THR A 136 12.96 11.07 -4.30
CA THR A 136 13.80 11.66 -3.25
C THR A 136 13.10 11.58 -1.89
N GLY A 137 13.77 10.97 -0.91
CA GLY A 137 13.21 10.80 0.44
C GLY A 137 12.26 9.61 0.56
N ALA A 138 12.42 8.58 -0.28
CA ALA A 138 11.68 7.32 -0.19
C ALA A 138 11.61 6.78 1.25
N ASP A 139 10.39 6.47 1.70
CA ASP A 139 10.09 6.01 3.06
C ASP A 139 9.18 4.77 3.09
N LEU A 140 9.00 4.11 1.94
CA LEU A 140 8.29 2.84 1.83
C LEU A 140 8.96 1.78 2.74
N PRO A 141 8.21 1.02 3.55
CA PRO A 141 8.79 -0.03 4.37
C PRO A 141 9.48 -1.09 3.52
N ALA A 142 10.72 -1.45 3.89
CA ALA A 142 11.55 -2.40 3.15
C ALA A 142 10.85 -3.77 2.94
N ASP A 143 10.04 -4.22 3.89
CA ASP A 143 9.25 -5.46 3.76
C ASP A 143 8.28 -5.42 2.58
N VAL A 144 7.66 -4.26 2.32
CA VAL A 144 6.69 -4.08 1.24
C VAL A 144 7.40 -4.12 -0.10
N GLU A 145 8.53 -3.42 -0.22
CA GLU A 145 9.36 -3.46 -1.42
C GLU A 145 9.88 -4.89 -1.67
N ARG A 146 10.42 -5.56 -0.65
CA ARG A 146 10.91 -6.94 -0.74
C ARG A 146 9.82 -7.90 -1.20
N ALA A 147 8.60 -7.77 -0.68
CA ALA A 147 7.48 -8.59 -1.10
C ALA A 147 7.15 -8.41 -2.59
N VAL A 148 7.19 -7.17 -3.08
CA VAL A 148 6.95 -6.86 -4.50
C VAL A 148 8.06 -7.46 -5.38
N ILE A 149 9.33 -7.35 -4.97
CA ILE A 149 10.46 -7.98 -5.67
C ILE A 149 10.29 -9.50 -5.75
N GLN A 150 9.83 -10.14 -4.66
CA GLN A 150 9.55 -11.59 -4.66
C GLN A 150 8.40 -11.98 -5.60
N LEU A 151 7.36 -11.16 -5.71
CA LEU A 151 6.27 -11.39 -6.67
C LEU A 151 6.76 -11.23 -8.12
N VAL A 152 7.66 -10.28 -8.38
CA VAL A 152 8.30 -10.14 -9.69
C VAL A 152 9.16 -11.37 -10.01
N GLY A 153 9.97 -11.84 -9.06
CA GLY A 153 10.76 -13.07 -9.20
C GLY A 153 9.90 -14.30 -9.47
N ALA A 154 8.78 -14.44 -8.76
CA ALA A 154 7.81 -15.51 -9.00
C ALA A 154 7.26 -15.44 -10.44
N ALA A 155 6.83 -14.26 -10.90
CA ALA A 155 6.32 -14.07 -12.25
C ALA A 155 7.37 -14.42 -13.32
N LEU A 156 8.61 -13.94 -13.15
CA LEU A 156 9.73 -14.26 -14.04
C LEU A 156 10.03 -15.75 -14.09
N SER A 157 10.00 -16.45 -12.94
CA SER A 157 10.29 -17.89 -12.90
C SER A 157 9.25 -18.75 -13.63
N THR A 158 8.02 -18.25 -13.78
CA THR A 158 6.96 -18.94 -14.54
C THR A 158 7.02 -18.65 -16.04
N GLN A 159 7.76 -17.62 -16.46
CA GLN A 159 7.83 -17.21 -17.85
C GLN A 159 8.59 -18.26 -18.69
N GLY A 160 7.98 -18.68 -19.80
CA GLY A 160 8.58 -19.66 -20.72
C GLY A 160 8.49 -21.12 -20.26
N ARG A 161 7.89 -21.38 -19.10
CA ARG A 161 7.54 -22.74 -18.65
C ARG A 161 6.17 -23.14 -19.17
N ASP A 162 5.97 -24.43 -19.40
CA ASP A 162 4.64 -24.98 -19.62
C ASP A 162 3.89 -25.06 -18.27
N PRO A 163 2.79 -24.31 -18.08
CA PRO A 163 2.06 -24.28 -16.81
C PRO A 163 1.36 -25.61 -16.47
N LEU A 164 1.26 -26.55 -17.42
CA LEU A 164 0.64 -27.87 -17.18
C LEU A 164 1.65 -28.92 -16.67
N VAL A 165 2.94 -28.63 -16.74
CA VAL A 165 4.00 -29.53 -16.25
C VAL A 165 4.18 -29.35 -14.74
N LYS A 166 3.93 -30.44 -13.98
CA LYS A 166 3.97 -30.43 -12.51
C LYS A 166 5.27 -30.95 -11.91
N SER A 167 5.89 -31.93 -12.56
CA SER A 167 7.17 -32.53 -12.18
C SER A 167 7.91 -32.93 -13.45
N GLU A 168 9.21 -32.67 -13.48
CA GLU A 168 10.10 -33.12 -14.54
C GLU A 168 11.15 -34.04 -13.92
N ASP A 169 11.23 -35.26 -14.44
CA ASP A 169 12.24 -36.25 -14.09
C ASP A 169 13.11 -36.50 -15.31
N VAL A 170 14.41 -36.26 -15.17
CA VAL A 170 15.41 -36.51 -16.19
C VAL A 170 16.37 -37.56 -15.66
N ASP A 171 16.20 -38.78 -16.18
CA ASP A 171 16.92 -39.97 -15.72
C ASP A 171 18.45 -39.74 -15.73
N GLY A 172 19.09 -40.01 -14.58
CA GLY A 172 20.53 -39.85 -14.37
C GLY A 172 21.04 -38.41 -14.19
N VAL A 173 20.17 -37.38 -14.24
CA VAL A 173 20.57 -35.96 -14.10
C VAL A 173 19.96 -35.33 -12.85
N GLY A 174 18.68 -35.59 -12.56
CA GLY A 174 18.03 -35.14 -11.33
C GLY A 174 16.51 -34.95 -11.46
N GLU A 175 15.88 -34.80 -10.29
CA GLU A 175 14.45 -34.53 -10.16
C GLU A 175 14.23 -33.08 -9.71
N ILE A 176 13.29 -32.37 -10.36
CA ILE A 176 12.89 -31.01 -9.97
C ILE A 176 11.38 -30.98 -9.70
N THR A 177 11.01 -30.63 -8.46
CA THR A 177 9.61 -30.40 -8.09
C THR A 177 9.36 -28.92 -7.84
N PHE A 178 8.32 -28.38 -8.47
CA PHE A 178 7.95 -26.97 -8.33
C PHE A 178 6.92 -26.76 -7.22
N TRP A 179 7.07 -25.66 -6.48
CA TRP A 179 6.05 -25.25 -5.52
C TRP A 179 4.82 -24.70 -6.24
N VAL A 180 3.63 -25.12 -5.79
CA VAL A 180 2.34 -24.63 -6.30
C VAL A 180 1.62 -23.90 -5.16
N PRO A 181 1.15 -22.65 -5.39
CA PRO A 181 0.31 -21.98 -4.42
C PRO A 181 -0.90 -22.82 -4.06
N GLY A 182 -1.11 -23.04 -2.75
CA GLY A 182 -2.30 -23.72 -2.26
C GLY A 182 -3.56 -22.90 -2.57
N ALA A 183 -4.72 -23.57 -2.68
CA ALA A 183 -6.01 -22.94 -3.04
C ALA A 183 -6.47 -21.77 -2.15
N ARG A 184 -5.83 -21.57 -0.99
CA ARG A 184 -6.10 -20.45 -0.06
C ARG A 184 -5.12 -19.29 -0.19
N SER A 185 -4.05 -19.43 -0.96
CA SER A 185 -3.05 -18.37 -1.13
C SER A 185 -3.62 -17.27 -2.02
N GLN A 186 -3.41 -16.02 -1.60
CA GLN A 186 -3.92 -14.83 -2.31
C GLN A 186 -2.85 -14.19 -3.21
N LEU A 187 -1.61 -14.64 -3.09
CA LEU A 187 -0.45 -14.14 -3.82
C LEU A 187 0.38 -15.30 -4.37
N ALA A 188 1.18 -15.03 -5.39
CA ALA A 188 2.03 -16.04 -6.03
C ALA A 188 3.23 -16.46 -5.16
N SER A 189 3.55 -15.71 -4.09
CA SER A 189 4.63 -16.02 -3.15
C SER A 189 4.09 -16.03 -1.70
N PRO A 190 4.32 -17.11 -0.93
CA PRO A 190 3.87 -17.20 0.47
C PRO A 190 4.71 -16.32 1.40
N GLU A 191 5.97 -16.06 1.02
CA GLU A 191 6.85 -15.14 1.74
C GLU A 191 6.39 -13.69 1.55
N ALA A 192 6.04 -13.31 0.32
CA ALA A 192 5.43 -12.00 0.05
C ALA A 192 4.12 -11.79 0.83
N GLU A 193 3.29 -12.84 0.95
CA GLU A 193 2.08 -12.80 1.77
C GLU A 193 2.39 -12.55 3.25
N THR A 194 3.45 -13.19 3.78
CA THR A 194 3.89 -13.02 5.17
C THR A 194 4.38 -11.60 5.44
N LEU A 195 5.22 -11.06 4.54
CA LEU A 195 5.74 -9.70 4.61
C LEU A 195 4.64 -8.64 4.52
N LEU A 196 3.63 -8.86 3.66
CA LEU A 196 2.55 -7.89 3.46
C LEU A 196 1.44 -7.97 4.52
N ARG A 197 1.36 -9.05 5.30
CA ARG A 197 0.29 -9.30 6.28
C ARG A 197 0.11 -8.17 7.29
N PRO A 198 1.17 -7.59 7.89
CA PRO A 198 1.05 -6.49 8.86
C PRO A 198 0.47 -5.20 8.26
N TYR A 199 0.60 -5.00 6.95
CA TYR A 199 0.18 -3.79 6.25
C TYR A 199 -1.28 -3.86 5.74
N ARG A 200 -1.94 -5.00 5.96
CA ARG A 200 -3.29 -5.26 5.45
C ARG A 200 -4.37 -4.57 6.29
N LEU A 201 -5.20 -3.77 5.64
CA LEU A 201 -6.35 -3.14 6.28
C LEU A 201 -7.49 -4.16 6.51
N ALA A 202 -8.07 -4.08 7.71
CA ALA A 202 -9.27 -4.83 8.06
C ALA A 202 -10.42 -4.43 7.13
N ARG A 203 -11.29 -5.38 6.80
CA ARG A 203 -12.55 -5.06 6.13
C ARG A 203 -13.43 -4.32 7.12
N VAL A 204 -13.69 -3.06 6.88
CA VAL A 204 -14.79 -2.34 7.54
C VAL A 204 -16.07 -2.97 7.00
N ARG A 205 -16.86 -3.60 7.89
CA ARG A 205 -18.19 -4.15 7.58
C ARG A 205 -19.22 -3.03 7.59
#